data_AF-A0A8C4R8I3-F1
#
_entry.id   AF-A0A8C4R8I3-F1
#
_cell.length_a   1.000
_cell.length_b   1.000
_cell.length_c   1.000
_cell.angle_alpha   90.00
_cell.angle_beta   90.00
_cell.angle_gamma   90.00
#
_symmetry.space_group_name_H-M   'P 1'
#
loop_
_entity.id
_entity.type
_entity.pdbx_description
1 polymer ?
#
loop_
_entity_poly.entity_id
_entity_poly.type
_entity_poly.pdbx_seq_one_letter_code
_entity_poly.pdbx_strand_id
1 'polypeptide(L)'
;MTADANLIAGDSHWIYVNEEVSSAEIQDLALVASGRITVLRQAFPAPQQPSQHCIRNRHHISPQLCNPQDPAYSVPKVSSRYIYDSVLLLSMAFHQKLEDRKWHSMASLNCLKKWTKPWNGGSSMLRVIKQGRVQGLSGLLEFNEEGVNPNVQFEILGTSYGDGWEKTLKRLAMWDPKNGLNGTLKDRQLENNLRGVSLKVVSVLEAPFVMVSENVLGQPRHFMGFSLDVLGLLAAQLGFTFSVHEAPGNEYGHPHPDGSWSGLLGEIMSKASGDVCRAPYGCRPVCATSPICIIQQEMQTNEFPSDFGRDRSSSLFSVHGWLGKACDVMTQPIMDP
;
A
#
# COMPACT_ATOMS: atom_id res chain seq x y z
N MET A 1 -28.21 -14.64 -3.23
CA MET A 1 -26.91 -15.01 -2.63
C MET A 1 -26.09 -15.61 -3.75
N THR A 2 -25.30 -14.80 -4.43
CA THR A 2 -24.35 -15.27 -5.44
C THR A 2 -23.26 -16.04 -4.69
N ALA A 3 -23.10 -17.32 -5.01
CA ALA A 3 -21.95 -18.07 -4.56
C ALA A 3 -20.72 -17.46 -5.23
N ASP A 4 -19.89 -16.75 -4.45
CA ASP A 4 -18.58 -16.35 -4.94
C ASP A 4 -17.82 -17.65 -5.19
N ALA A 5 -17.50 -17.90 -6.46
CA ALA A 5 -16.65 -19.03 -6.83
C ALA A 5 -15.29 -18.80 -6.17
N ASN A 6 -14.83 -19.75 -5.34
CA ASN A 6 -13.52 -19.75 -4.66
C ASN A 6 -12.35 -19.86 -5.66
N LEU A 7 -12.30 -18.99 -6.66
CA LEU A 7 -11.29 -18.91 -7.71
C LEU A 7 -10.14 -17.98 -7.32
N ILE A 8 -10.25 -17.27 -6.20
CA ILE A 8 -9.29 -16.25 -5.76
C ILE A 8 -8.73 -16.65 -4.40
N ALA A 9 -7.41 -16.91 -4.38
CA ALA A 9 -6.68 -17.25 -3.17
C ALA A 9 -6.11 -16.00 -2.48
N GLY A 10 -5.86 -16.07 -1.16
CA GLY A 10 -5.36 -14.94 -0.36
C GLY A 10 -3.96 -14.42 -0.76
N ASP A 11 -3.22 -15.20 -1.53
CA ASP A 11 -1.92 -14.89 -2.13
C ASP A 11 -2.02 -14.29 -3.55
N SER A 12 -3.23 -14.14 -4.08
CA SER A 12 -3.46 -13.56 -5.41
C SER A 12 -2.94 -12.12 -5.47
N HIS A 13 -2.34 -11.75 -6.61
CA HIS A 13 -1.89 -10.39 -6.87
C HIS A 13 -2.53 -9.84 -8.15
N TRP A 14 -3.38 -8.84 -7.97
CA TRP A 14 -4.11 -8.17 -9.05
C TRP A 14 -3.44 -6.85 -9.42
N ILE A 15 -3.31 -6.60 -10.72
CA ILE A 15 -2.81 -5.34 -11.26
C ILE A 15 -3.93 -4.70 -12.08
N TYR A 16 -4.37 -3.52 -11.66
CA TYR A 16 -5.39 -2.73 -12.35
C TYR A 16 -4.75 -1.48 -12.95
N VAL A 17 -4.89 -1.29 -14.27
CA VAL A 17 -4.27 -0.19 -14.99
C VAL A 17 -5.35 0.54 -15.77
N ASN A 18 -5.58 1.81 -15.44
CA ASN A 18 -6.50 2.66 -16.17
C ASN A 18 -6.14 4.13 -15.91
N GLU A 19 -6.24 4.98 -16.92
CA GLU A 19 -5.91 6.41 -16.80
C GLU A 19 -6.84 7.11 -15.80
N GLU A 20 -8.14 6.76 -15.84
CA GLU A 20 -9.17 7.40 -15.05
C GLU A 20 -9.73 6.44 -14.00
N VAL A 21 -9.19 6.55 -12.77
CA VAL A 21 -9.67 5.79 -11.60
C VAL A 21 -9.77 6.71 -10.40
N SER A 22 -10.97 6.82 -9.84
CA SER A 22 -11.21 7.66 -8.66
C SER A 22 -10.62 7.03 -7.40
N SER A 23 -10.27 7.87 -6.42
CA SER A 23 -9.76 7.35 -5.14
C SER A 23 -10.80 6.52 -4.39
N ALA A 24 -12.09 6.79 -4.56
CA ALA A 24 -13.19 6.03 -3.96
C ALA A 24 -13.27 4.61 -4.54
N GLU A 25 -13.25 4.47 -5.88
CA GLU A 25 -13.25 3.16 -6.54
C GLU A 25 -12.04 2.31 -6.14
N ILE A 26 -10.86 2.94 -5.96
CA ILE A 26 -9.66 2.23 -5.52
C ILE A 26 -9.77 1.78 -4.07
N GLN A 27 -10.40 2.59 -3.21
CA GLN A 27 -10.68 2.22 -1.82
C GLN A 27 -11.65 1.05 -1.77
N ASP A 28 -12.75 1.11 -2.53
CA ASP A 28 -13.73 0.03 -2.61
C ASP A 28 -13.11 -1.27 -3.15
N LEU A 29 -12.31 -1.16 -4.22
CA LEU A 29 -11.57 -2.29 -4.79
C LEU A 29 -10.58 -2.87 -3.77
N ALA A 30 -9.88 -2.02 -3.03
CA ALA A 30 -8.96 -2.45 -1.99
C ALA A 30 -9.69 -3.21 -0.87
N LEU A 31 -10.85 -2.72 -0.44
CA LEU A 31 -11.67 -3.34 0.62
C LEU A 31 -12.27 -4.68 0.23
N VAL A 32 -12.73 -4.81 -1.02
CA VAL A 32 -13.45 -6.03 -1.48
C VAL A 32 -12.50 -7.14 -1.92
N ALA A 33 -11.36 -6.81 -2.52
CA ALA A 33 -10.52 -7.86 -3.11
C ALA A 33 -9.73 -8.66 -2.07
N SER A 34 -9.78 -9.97 -2.21
CA SER A 34 -8.85 -10.90 -1.55
C SER A 34 -7.46 -10.79 -2.21
N GLY A 35 -6.41 -10.77 -1.38
CA GLY A 35 -5.02 -10.66 -1.82
C GLY A 35 -4.54 -9.22 -2.10
N ARG A 36 -3.41 -9.10 -2.79
CA ARG A 36 -2.73 -7.84 -3.08
C ARG A 36 -3.30 -7.17 -4.31
N ILE A 37 -3.46 -5.85 -4.26
CA ILE A 37 -3.79 -5.04 -5.44
C ILE A 37 -2.70 -4.00 -5.68
N THR A 38 -2.36 -3.83 -6.95
CA THR A 38 -1.58 -2.69 -7.44
C THR A 38 -2.41 -1.94 -8.48
N VAL A 39 -2.59 -0.63 -8.27
CA VAL A 39 -3.32 0.24 -9.19
C VAL A 39 -2.36 1.22 -9.84
N LEU A 40 -2.41 1.33 -11.16
CA LEU A 40 -1.72 2.34 -11.93
C LEU A 40 -2.76 3.28 -12.52
N ARG A 41 -2.67 4.56 -12.19
CA ARG A 41 -3.54 5.60 -12.76
C ARG A 41 -2.77 6.84 -13.15
N GLN A 42 -3.36 7.62 -14.06
CA GLN A 42 -2.76 8.89 -14.46
C GLN A 42 -2.76 9.86 -13.28
N ALA A 43 -1.60 10.46 -13.02
CA ALA A 43 -1.40 11.45 -11.99
C ALA A 43 -1.28 12.84 -12.63
N PHE A 44 -1.91 13.83 -12.00
CA PHE A 44 -1.80 15.22 -12.40
C PHE A 44 -0.99 15.99 -11.37
N PRO A 45 0.13 16.63 -11.77
CA PRO A 45 0.97 17.35 -10.83
C PRO A 45 0.25 18.61 -10.32
N ALA A 46 -0.10 18.59 -9.04
CA ALA A 46 -0.63 19.74 -8.33
C ALA A 46 0.48 20.36 -7.45
N PRO A 47 0.54 21.71 -7.33
CA PRO A 47 1.42 22.36 -6.36
C PRO A 47 1.15 21.83 -4.95
N GLN A 48 2.18 21.67 -4.13
CA GLN A 48 2.01 21.21 -2.75
C GLN A 48 1.46 22.30 -1.81
N GLN A 49 1.66 23.57 -2.18
CA GLN A 49 1.22 24.71 -1.37
C GLN A 49 -0.24 25.04 -1.67
N PRO A 50 -1.13 25.09 -0.65
CA PRO A 50 -2.55 25.42 -0.84
C PRO A 50 -2.77 26.76 -1.54
N SER A 51 -1.95 27.77 -1.25
CA SER A 51 -2.00 29.10 -1.88
C SER A 51 -1.74 29.08 -3.40
N GLN A 52 -1.07 28.03 -3.89
CA GLN A 52 -0.73 27.86 -5.30
C GLN A 52 -1.64 26.85 -6.00
N HIS A 53 -2.50 26.11 -5.29
CA HIS A 53 -3.37 25.10 -5.89
C HIS A 53 -4.16 25.63 -7.09
N CYS A 54 -4.70 26.85 -6.96
CA CYS A 54 -5.57 27.48 -7.94
C CYS A 54 -4.92 28.64 -8.72
N ILE A 55 -3.60 28.82 -8.62
CA ILE A 55 -2.89 29.88 -9.33
C ILE A 55 -1.81 29.24 -10.20
N ARG A 56 -1.76 29.62 -11.48
CA ARG A 56 -0.72 29.20 -12.43
C ARG A 56 -0.22 30.42 -13.18
N ASN A 57 1.02 30.84 -12.99
CA ASN A 57 1.60 32.00 -13.70
C ASN A 57 0.68 33.24 -13.71
N ARG A 58 0.11 33.59 -12.55
CA ARG A 58 -0.89 34.68 -12.35
C ARG A 58 -2.28 34.45 -12.95
N HIS A 59 -2.52 33.33 -13.61
CA HIS A 59 -3.86 32.89 -13.99
C HIS A 59 -4.57 32.27 -12.79
N HIS A 60 -5.77 32.75 -12.50
CA HIS A 60 -6.61 32.26 -11.40
C HIS A 60 -7.61 31.22 -11.93
N ILE A 61 -7.52 30.01 -11.39
CA ILE A 61 -8.41 28.89 -11.70
C ILE A 61 -9.57 28.91 -10.70
N SER A 62 -10.79 28.62 -11.17
CA SER A 62 -11.96 28.50 -10.30
C SER A 62 -11.70 27.47 -9.19
N PRO A 63 -11.90 27.82 -7.90
CA PRO A 63 -11.66 26.92 -6.77
C PRO A 63 -12.36 25.56 -6.89
N GLN A 64 -13.54 25.51 -7.52
CA GLN A 64 -14.31 24.30 -7.77
C GLN A 64 -13.55 23.22 -8.56
N LEU A 65 -12.49 23.59 -9.28
CA LEU A 65 -11.68 22.69 -10.12
C LEU A 65 -10.30 22.36 -9.53
N CYS A 66 -9.85 23.09 -8.51
CA CYS A 66 -8.45 23.05 -8.06
C CYS A 66 -8.29 23.06 -6.53
N ASN A 67 -9.34 23.34 -5.76
CA ASN A 67 -9.28 23.45 -4.31
C ASN A 67 -10.09 22.33 -3.63
N PRO A 68 -9.45 21.26 -3.12
CA PRO A 68 -10.15 20.18 -2.40
C PRO A 68 -10.95 20.61 -1.17
N GLN A 69 -10.67 21.79 -0.61
CA GLN A 69 -11.40 22.35 0.53
C GLN A 69 -12.67 23.13 0.12
N ASP A 70 -12.91 23.36 -1.17
CA ASP A 70 -14.12 24.04 -1.63
C ASP A 70 -15.33 23.10 -1.56
N PRO A 71 -16.48 23.53 -1.00
CA PRO A 71 -17.67 22.68 -0.86
C PRO A 71 -18.29 22.24 -2.20
N ALA A 72 -18.03 23.00 -3.28
CA ALA A 72 -18.43 22.64 -4.64
C ALA A 72 -17.28 22.00 -5.43
N TYR A 73 -16.18 21.63 -4.76
CA TYR A 73 -15.08 20.91 -5.39
C TYR A 73 -15.55 19.56 -5.92
N SER A 74 -15.28 19.32 -7.19
CA SER A 74 -15.43 18.01 -7.80
C SER A 74 -14.11 17.66 -8.48
N VAL A 75 -13.66 16.41 -8.33
CA VAL A 75 -12.48 15.94 -9.06
C VAL A 75 -12.84 15.95 -10.55
N PRO A 76 -12.22 16.81 -11.38
CA PRO A 76 -12.57 16.85 -12.79
C PRO A 76 -12.19 15.52 -13.45
N LYS A 77 -12.87 15.19 -14.55
CA LYS A 77 -12.47 14.08 -15.42
C LYS A 77 -11.14 14.36 -16.09
N VAL A 78 -10.43 13.31 -16.54
CA VAL A 78 -9.18 13.47 -17.31
C VAL A 78 -9.40 14.39 -18.52
N SER A 79 -10.42 14.12 -19.32
CA SER A 79 -10.79 14.93 -20.48
C SER A 79 -11.09 16.39 -20.13
N SER A 80 -11.81 16.64 -19.03
CA SER A 80 -12.14 18.00 -18.57
C SER A 80 -10.89 18.83 -18.24
N ARG A 81 -9.85 18.21 -17.66
CA ARG A 81 -8.57 18.91 -17.41
C ARG A 81 -7.92 19.36 -18.70
N TYR A 82 -7.86 18.48 -19.70
CA TYR A 82 -7.29 18.82 -21.01
C TYR A 82 -8.12 19.87 -21.76
N ILE A 83 -9.46 19.86 -21.65
CA ILE A 83 -10.31 20.91 -22.23
C ILE A 83 -9.98 22.27 -21.62
N TYR A 84 -9.86 22.35 -20.29
CA TYR A 84 -9.51 23.59 -19.60
C TYR A 84 -8.16 24.14 -20.09
N ASP A 85 -7.14 23.28 -20.11
CA ASP A 85 -5.79 23.67 -20.52
C ASP A 85 -5.71 24.01 -22.01
N SER A 86 -6.53 23.37 -22.85
CA SER A 86 -6.65 23.70 -24.27
C SER A 86 -7.19 25.11 -24.49
N VAL A 87 -8.20 25.53 -23.71
CA VAL A 87 -8.74 26.89 -23.78
C VAL A 87 -7.70 27.91 -23.29
N LEU A 88 -6.96 27.56 -22.23
CA LEU A 88 -5.86 28.40 -21.74
C LEU A 88 -4.73 28.55 -22.77
N LEU A 89 -4.37 27.48 -23.47
CA LEU A 89 -3.37 27.52 -24.55
C LEU A 89 -3.86 28.35 -25.75
N LEU A 90 -5.13 28.20 -26.14
CA LEU A 90 -5.72 29.01 -27.21
C LEU A 90 -5.77 30.49 -26.86
N SER A 91 -6.13 30.85 -25.62
CA SER A 91 -6.17 32.25 -25.19
C SER A 91 -4.79 32.90 -25.24
N MET A 92 -3.75 32.18 -24.81
CA MET A 92 -2.35 32.63 -24.94
C MET A 92 -1.91 32.77 -26.40
N ALA A 93 -2.26 31.81 -27.26
CA ALA A 93 -1.94 31.87 -28.69
C ALA A 93 -2.61 33.08 -29.38
N PHE A 94 -3.86 33.37 -29.04
CA PHE A 94 -4.57 34.55 -29.56
C PHE A 94 -3.96 35.84 -29.04
N HIS A 95 -3.64 35.91 -27.75
CA HIS A 95 -2.97 37.07 -27.15
C HIS A 95 -1.66 37.39 -27.88
N GLN A 96 -0.79 36.38 -28.07
CA GLN A 96 0.47 36.54 -28.78
C GLN A 96 0.29 37.02 -30.23
N LYS A 97 -0.70 36.47 -30.96
CA LYS A 97 -0.99 36.92 -32.34
C LYS A 97 -1.41 38.38 -32.42
N LEU A 98 -2.19 38.84 -31.44
CA LEU A 98 -2.65 40.23 -31.36
C LEU A 98 -1.48 41.16 -31.00
N GLU A 99 -0.66 40.77 -30.02
CA GLU A 99 0.54 41.52 -29.60
C GLU A 99 1.55 41.67 -30.75
N ASP A 100 1.80 40.58 -31.50
CA ASP A 100 2.68 40.56 -32.67
C ASP A 100 2.12 41.35 -33.87
N ARG A 101 0.86 41.82 -33.81
CA ARG A 101 0.14 42.43 -34.93
C ARG A 101 0.08 41.54 -36.18
N LYS A 102 0.09 40.22 -35.98
CA LYS A 102 0.05 39.19 -37.05
C LYS A 102 -1.31 38.48 -37.09
N TRP A 103 -2.36 39.15 -36.64
CA TRP A 103 -3.71 38.62 -36.61
C TRP A 103 -4.28 38.46 -38.03
N HIS A 104 -4.88 37.30 -38.29
CA HIS A 104 -5.70 37.06 -39.48
C HIS A 104 -7.12 36.77 -39.02
N SER A 105 -8.10 37.55 -39.52
CA SER A 105 -9.51 37.33 -39.18
C SER A 105 -9.99 35.95 -39.61
N MET A 106 -10.97 35.43 -38.88
CA MET A 106 -11.67 34.19 -39.22
C MET A 106 -12.38 34.34 -40.57
N ALA A 107 -12.38 33.26 -41.35
CA ALA A 107 -13.07 33.18 -42.63
C ALA A 107 -14.24 32.19 -42.54
N SER A 108 -15.37 32.52 -43.18
CA SER A 108 -16.46 31.56 -43.37
C SER A 108 -16.06 30.55 -44.44
N LEU A 109 -15.94 29.28 -44.06
CA LEU A 109 -15.53 28.18 -44.95
C LEU A 109 -16.73 27.27 -45.25
N ASN A 110 -16.68 26.57 -46.39
CA ASN A 110 -17.67 25.56 -46.76
C ASN A 110 -16.94 24.27 -47.17
N CYS A 111 -17.26 23.15 -46.52
CA CYS A 111 -16.56 21.87 -46.71
C CYS A 111 -17.03 21.08 -47.94
N LEU A 112 -18.25 21.30 -48.43
CA LEU A 112 -18.91 20.44 -49.43
C LEU A 112 -18.83 20.99 -50.86
N LYS A 113 -18.24 22.18 -51.05
CA LYS A 113 -18.04 22.75 -52.39
C LYS A 113 -16.88 22.07 -53.10
N LYS A 114 -17.00 21.89 -54.43
CA LYS A 114 -15.95 21.32 -55.29
C LYS A 114 -14.63 22.10 -55.27
N TRP A 115 -14.69 23.40 -55.00
CA TRP A 115 -13.53 24.28 -54.83
C TRP A 115 -13.66 25.04 -53.51
N THR A 116 -12.79 24.72 -52.55
CA THR A 116 -12.74 25.38 -51.24
C THR A 116 -11.40 26.08 -51.09
N LYS A 117 -11.41 27.26 -50.48
CA LYS A 117 -10.19 27.96 -50.10
C LYS A 117 -9.94 27.70 -48.61
N PRO A 118 -8.74 27.26 -48.21
CA PRO A 118 -8.41 27.10 -46.80
C PRO A 118 -8.40 28.47 -46.11
N TRP A 119 -8.47 28.47 -44.77
CA TRP A 119 -8.26 29.69 -44.02
C TRP A 119 -6.81 30.16 -44.17
N ASN A 120 -6.61 31.32 -44.80
CA ASN A 120 -5.29 31.89 -45.05
C ASN A 120 -4.43 32.05 -43.77
N GLY A 121 -5.08 32.30 -42.63
CA GLY A 121 -4.42 32.42 -41.33
C GLY A 121 -4.11 31.08 -40.65
N GLY A 122 -4.60 29.96 -41.18
CA GLY A 122 -4.58 28.64 -40.52
C GLY A 122 -3.18 28.16 -40.18
N SER A 123 -2.28 28.12 -41.15
CA SER A 123 -0.89 27.67 -40.91
C SER A 123 -0.13 28.57 -39.94
N SER A 124 -0.41 29.88 -39.98
CA SER A 124 0.21 30.87 -39.09
C SER A 124 -0.29 30.70 -37.66
N MET A 125 -1.59 30.48 -37.46
CA MET A 125 -2.19 30.23 -36.15
C MET A 125 -1.74 28.89 -35.58
N LEU A 126 -1.80 27.82 -36.38
CA LEU A 126 -1.37 26.47 -35.97
C LEU A 126 0.07 26.46 -35.45
N ARG A 127 0.98 27.19 -36.10
CA ARG A 127 2.38 27.29 -35.64
C ARG A 127 2.49 27.90 -34.25
N VAL A 128 1.72 28.96 -33.96
CA VAL A 128 1.74 29.60 -32.63
C VAL A 128 1.11 28.68 -31.58
N ILE A 129 0.04 27.97 -31.91
CA ILE A 129 -0.56 26.96 -31.02
C ILE A 129 0.45 25.85 -30.71
N LYS A 130 1.13 25.29 -31.71
CA LYS A 130 2.13 24.23 -31.52
C LYS A 130 3.33 24.66 -30.67
N GLN A 131 3.74 25.93 -30.80
CA GLN A 131 4.83 26.51 -30.01
C GLN A 131 4.38 26.97 -28.61
N GLY A 132 3.07 26.97 -28.35
CA GLY A 132 2.48 27.36 -27.08
C GLY A 132 2.82 26.36 -25.97
N ARG A 133 3.06 26.90 -24.78
CA ARG A 133 3.37 26.11 -23.57
C ARG A 133 2.57 26.70 -22.41
N VAL A 134 1.73 25.90 -21.77
CA VAL A 134 0.89 26.35 -20.64
C VAL A 134 0.98 25.40 -19.47
N GLN A 135 0.89 25.96 -18.26
CA GLN A 135 0.80 25.18 -17.03
C GLN A 135 -0.61 25.31 -16.46
N GLY A 136 -1.36 24.22 -16.46
CA GLY A 136 -2.78 24.20 -16.12
C GLY A 136 -3.16 23.11 -15.11
N LEU A 137 -4.33 22.51 -15.29
CA LEU A 137 -4.89 21.43 -14.47
C LEU A 137 -4.29 20.06 -14.81
N SER A 138 -3.88 19.84 -16.06
CA SER A 138 -3.22 18.61 -16.50
C SER A 138 -1.71 18.60 -16.21
N GLY A 139 -1.16 19.73 -15.78
CA GLY A 139 0.28 19.94 -15.64
C GLY A 139 0.82 20.83 -16.75
N LEU A 140 1.94 20.45 -17.35
CA LEU A 140 2.51 21.15 -18.51
C LEU A 140 1.87 20.62 -19.79
N LEU A 141 1.13 21.47 -20.49
CA LEU A 141 0.61 21.20 -21.83
C LEU A 141 1.48 21.93 -22.86
N GLU A 142 2.11 21.14 -23.72
CA GLU A 142 2.91 21.59 -24.86
C GLU A 142 2.82 20.54 -25.98
N PHE A 143 3.27 20.89 -27.18
CA PHE A 143 3.29 19.98 -28.31
C PHE A 143 4.70 19.79 -28.84
N ASN A 144 5.05 18.56 -29.21
CA ASN A 144 6.29 18.27 -29.93
C ASN A 144 6.16 18.58 -31.44
N GLU A 145 7.19 18.27 -32.21
CA GLU A 145 7.22 18.50 -33.66
C GLU A 145 6.11 17.72 -34.40
N GLU A 146 5.70 16.57 -33.87
CA GLU A 146 4.59 15.76 -34.40
C GLU A 146 3.20 16.29 -33.99
N GLY A 147 3.13 17.27 -33.08
CA GLY A 147 1.86 17.80 -32.56
C GLY A 147 1.24 16.94 -31.44
N VAL A 148 2.04 16.11 -30.78
CA VAL A 148 1.65 15.26 -29.65
C VAL A 148 2.09 15.92 -28.35
N ASN A 149 1.26 15.81 -27.29
CA ASN A 149 1.67 16.19 -25.94
C ASN A 149 2.51 15.05 -25.33
N PRO A 150 3.81 15.26 -25.05
CA PRO A 150 4.67 14.21 -24.51
C PRO A 150 4.52 14.03 -22.99
N ASN A 151 3.80 14.93 -22.31
CA ASN A 151 3.76 14.99 -20.85
C ASN A 151 2.64 14.10 -20.30
N VAL A 152 3.04 12.97 -19.72
CA VAL A 152 2.17 12.06 -18.96
C VAL A 152 2.91 11.57 -17.72
N GLN A 153 2.18 11.42 -16.62
CA GLN A 153 2.69 10.87 -15.37
C GLN A 153 1.69 9.85 -14.84
N PHE A 154 2.19 8.74 -14.32
CA PHE A 154 1.40 7.73 -13.63
C PHE A 154 1.84 7.64 -12.18
N GLU A 155 0.88 7.45 -11.28
CA GLU A 155 1.16 7.01 -9.92
C GLU A 155 0.84 5.54 -9.77
N ILE A 156 1.69 4.84 -9.03
CA ILE A 156 1.54 3.42 -8.72
C ILE A 156 1.16 3.31 -7.25
N LEU A 157 -0.04 2.82 -7.00
CA LEU A 157 -0.62 2.60 -5.69
C LEU A 157 -0.62 1.11 -5.39
N GLY A 158 -0.36 0.73 -4.15
CA GLY A 158 -0.39 -0.65 -3.72
C GLY A 158 -1.03 -0.81 -2.35
N THR A 159 -1.67 -1.95 -2.16
CA THR A 159 -2.24 -2.32 -0.86
C THR A 159 -1.13 -2.76 0.08
N SER A 160 -1.09 -2.16 1.27
CA SER A 160 -0.20 -2.47 2.39
C SER A 160 -1.05 -2.94 3.57
N TYR A 161 -0.72 -4.10 4.10
CA TYR A 161 -1.26 -4.57 5.37
C TYR A 161 -0.53 -3.83 6.50
N GLY A 162 -1.21 -2.89 7.17
CA GLY A 162 -0.65 -2.17 8.32
C GLY A 162 -0.72 -2.99 9.62
N ASP A 163 -0.18 -2.43 10.70
CA ASP A 163 -0.09 -3.04 12.05
C ASP A 163 -1.46 -3.27 12.76
N GLY A 164 -2.57 -3.16 12.03
CA GLY A 164 -3.94 -3.28 12.56
C GLY A 164 -4.90 -4.07 11.68
N TRP A 165 -4.42 -4.97 10.81
CA TRP A 165 -5.22 -5.79 9.89
C TRP A 165 -5.99 -5.02 8.80
N GLU A 166 -6.02 -3.69 8.87
CA GLU A 166 -6.64 -2.85 7.86
C GLU A 166 -5.76 -2.76 6.61
N LYS A 167 -6.38 -3.07 5.47
CA LYS A 167 -5.74 -3.00 4.15
C LYS A 167 -5.69 -1.54 3.71
N THR A 168 -4.54 -0.91 3.89
CA THR A 168 -4.33 0.50 3.52
C THR A 168 -3.79 0.61 2.11
N LEU A 169 -4.16 1.66 1.39
CA LEU A 169 -3.58 1.96 0.08
C LEU A 169 -2.45 2.98 0.23
N LYS A 170 -1.28 2.69 -0.34
CA LYS A 170 -0.12 3.60 -0.30
C LYS A 170 0.43 3.81 -1.70
N ARG A 171 0.91 5.03 -1.98
CA ARG A 171 1.67 5.31 -3.20
C ARG A 171 3.06 4.70 -3.08
N LEU A 172 3.39 3.79 -3.99
CA LEU A 172 4.65 3.06 -4.03
C LEU A 172 5.68 3.76 -4.92
N ALA A 173 5.24 4.28 -6.06
CA ALA A 173 6.12 4.89 -7.05
C ALA A 173 5.36 5.86 -7.96
N MET A 174 6.13 6.66 -8.71
CA MET A 174 5.69 7.43 -9.86
C MET A 174 6.35 6.88 -11.12
N TRP A 175 5.72 7.03 -12.27
CA TRP A 175 6.32 6.69 -13.56
C TRP A 175 6.04 7.77 -14.59
N ASP A 176 7.03 8.10 -15.40
CA ASP A 176 6.88 9.00 -16.55
C ASP A 176 7.79 8.53 -17.70
N PRO A 177 7.48 8.88 -18.97
CA PRO A 177 8.22 8.36 -20.12
C PRO A 177 9.67 8.88 -20.20
N LYS A 178 10.02 9.94 -19.47
CA LYS A 178 11.35 10.55 -19.50
C LYS A 178 12.29 9.96 -18.45
N ASN A 179 11.80 9.78 -17.22
CA ASN A 179 12.62 9.32 -16.09
C ASN A 179 12.37 7.84 -15.74
N GLY A 180 11.36 7.21 -16.36
CA GLY A 180 10.96 5.85 -16.03
C GLY A 180 10.34 5.75 -14.64
N LEU A 181 10.61 4.64 -13.93
CA LEU A 181 10.09 4.39 -12.59
C LEU A 181 10.88 5.18 -11.54
N ASN A 182 10.17 5.99 -10.76
CA ASN A 182 10.70 6.71 -9.60
C ASN A 182 10.03 6.20 -8.32
N GLY A 183 10.75 5.37 -7.56
CA GLY A 183 10.28 4.72 -6.35
C GLY A 183 10.68 3.25 -6.31
N THR A 184 10.17 2.51 -5.33
CA THR A 184 10.40 1.06 -5.22
C THR A 184 9.07 0.33 -5.18
N LEU A 185 8.94 -0.68 -6.04
CA LEU A 185 7.80 -1.60 -6.04
C LEU A 185 8.08 -2.85 -5.22
N LYS A 186 9.29 -2.99 -4.68
CA LYS A 186 9.55 -4.02 -3.68
C LYS A 186 8.69 -3.69 -2.48
N ASP A 187 7.89 -4.67 -2.05
CA ASP A 187 7.55 -4.69 -0.63
C ASP A 187 8.86 -4.51 0.10
N ARG A 188 8.89 -3.68 1.14
CA ARG A 188 9.93 -3.86 2.15
C ARG A 188 9.87 -5.35 2.42
N GLN A 189 10.91 -6.07 2.01
CA GLN A 189 11.06 -7.45 2.41
C GLN A 189 10.84 -7.46 3.92
N LEU A 190 10.50 -8.61 4.49
CA LEU A 190 10.75 -8.82 5.90
C LEU A 190 12.27 -8.68 6.17
N GLU A 191 12.83 -7.48 6.00
CA GLU A 191 14.18 -7.06 6.38
C GLU A 191 14.25 -6.83 7.89
N ASN A 192 13.25 -7.29 8.64
CA ASN A 192 13.43 -7.67 10.02
C ASN A 192 14.22 -8.99 10.03
N ASN A 193 15.51 -8.93 9.69
CA ASN A 193 16.45 -10.02 9.94
C ASN A 193 16.49 -10.23 11.46
N LEU A 194 15.76 -11.22 11.98
CA LEU A 194 15.81 -11.64 13.39
C LEU A 194 17.09 -12.46 13.68
N ARG A 195 18.18 -12.17 12.95
CA ARG A 195 19.45 -12.86 13.08
C ARG A 195 20.01 -12.68 14.47
N GLY A 196 20.26 -13.79 15.16
CA GLY A 196 20.76 -13.80 16.53
C GLY A 196 19.68 -13.70 17.61
N VAL A 197 18.39 -13.65 17.23
CA VAL A 197 17.28 -13.76 18.18
C VAL A 197 16.96 -15.24 18.41
N SER A 198 16.90 -15.67 19.67
CA SER A 198 16.45 -17.00 20.06
C SER A 198 15.06 -16.93 20.69
N LEU A 199 14.06 -17.54 20.05
CA LEU A 199 12.67 -17.52 20.50
C LEU A 199 12.34 -18.77 21.32
N LYS A 200 11.58 -18.58 22.41
CA LYS A 200 11.03 -19.70 23.19
C LYS A 200 9.62 -19.97 22.72
N VAL A 201 9.33 -21.21 22.36
CA VAL A 201 8.06 -21.61 21.76
C VAL A 201 7.38 -22.58 22.69
N VAL A 202 6.22 -22.20 23.20
CA VAL A 202 5.36 -23.07 24.00
C VAL A 202 4.40 -23.80 23.05
N SER A 203 4.18 -25.09 23.28
CA SER A 203 3.35 -25.89 22.40
C SER A 203 2.53 -26.93 23.17
N VAL A 204 1.36 -27.24 22.62
CA VAL A 204 0.51 -28.36 23.02
C VAL A 204 0.70 -29.50 22.02
N LEU A 205 0.90 -30.71 22.52
CA LEU A 205 1.06 -31.92 21.69
C LEU A 205 -0.30 -32.30 21.09
N GLU A 206 -0.44 -32.06 19.79
CA GLU A 206 -1.62 -32.37 19.01
C GLU A 206 -1.19 -32.85 17.62
N ALA A 207 -1.35 -34.14 17.35
CA ALA A 207 -1.05 -34.69 16.03
C ALA A 207 -2.09 -34.20 15.00
N PRO A 208 -1.69 -33.86 13.75
CA PRO A 208 -0.35 -33.96 13.16
C PRO A 208 0.51 -32.67 13.26
N PHE A 209 0.05 -31.69 14.03
CA PHE A 209 0.64 -30.35 14.07
C PHE A 209 1.91 -30.28 14.91
N VAL A 210 1.88 -30.88 16.11
CA VAL A 210 3.04 -31.02 17.00
C VAL A 210 3.02 -32.37 17.68
N MET A 211 4.09 -33.12 17.46
CA MET A 211 4.29 -34.48 17.93
C MET A 211 5.70 -34.61 18.50
N VAL A 212 5.87 -35.53 19.43
CA VAL A 212 7.20 -35.90 19.93
C VAL A 212 7.74 -37.02 19.04
N SER A 213 8.92 -36.85 18.45
CA SER A 213 9.60 -37.94 17.76
C SER A 213 10.16 -38.94 18.79
N GLU A 214 10.50 -40.16 18.36
CA GLU A 214 10.93 -41.23 19.26
C GLU A 214 11.98 -40.77 20.29
N ASN A 215 11.64 -40.96 21.58
CA ASN A 215 12.49 -40.56 22.70
C ASN A 215 13.65 -41.56 22.86
N VAL A 216 14.87 -41.12 22.56
CA VAL A 216 16.07 -41.84 23.01
C VAL A 216 16.36 -41.40 24.45
N LEU A 217 16.41 -42.35 25.39
CA LEU A 217 16.71 -42.12 26.81
C LEU A 217 17.99 -41.28 26.97
N GLY A 218 17.84 -40.06 27.52
CA GLY A 218 18.95 -39.14 27.80
C GLY A 218 19.21 -38.06 26.74
N GLN A 219 18.46 -38.04 25.63
CA GLN A 219 18.52 -36.96 24.65
C GLN A 219 17.38 -35.94 24.84
N PRO A 220 17.59 -34.66 24.44
CA PRO A 220 16.52 -33.68 24.43
C PRO A 220 15.37 -34.16 23.54
N ARG A 221 14.13 -33.96 24.01
CA ARG A 221 12.93 -34.31 23.25
C ARG A 221 12.95 -33.59 21.91
N HIS A 222 12.88 -34.35 20.83
CA HIS A 222 12.71 -33.81 19.50
C HIS A 222 11.23 -33.71 19.19
N PHE A 223 10.81 -32.53 18.74
CA PHE A 223 9.44 -32.28 18.30
C PHE A 223 9.39 -32.23 16.77
N MET A 224 8.31 -32.74 16.19
CA MET A 224 8.05 -32.76 14.75
C MET A 224 6.57 -32.47 14.45
N GLY A 225 6.24 -32.08 13.22
CA GLY A 225 4.85 -31.84 12.80
C GLY A 225 4.70 -30.58 11.94
N PHE A 226 3.54 -30.42 11.31
CA PHE A 226 3.29 -29.36 10.32
C PHE A 226 3.64 -27.96 10.85
N SER A 227 3.25 -27.65 12.09
CA SER A 227 3.49 -26.33 12.67
C SER A 227 4.98 -26.07 12.93
N LEU A 228 5.79 -27.11 13.15
CA LEU A 228 7.24 -26.99 13.30
C LEU A 228 7.97 -26.88 11.96
N ASP A 229 7.46 -27.50 10.90
CA ASP A 229 8.00 -27.32 9.55
C ASP A 229 7.82 -25.87 9.09
N VAL A 230 6.63 -25.29 9.32
CA VAL A 230 6.36 -23.87 9.05
C VAL A 230 7.27 -22.97 9.89
N LEU A 231 7.43 -23.27 11.19
CA LEU A 231 8.33 -22.51 12.07
C LEU A 231 9.79 -22.61 11.62
N GLY A 232 10.23 -23.77 11.12
CA GLY A 232 11.55 -23.99 10.56
C GLY A 232 11.80 -23.17 9.29
N LEU A 233 10.82 -23.11 8.39
CA LEU A 233 10.88 -22.25 7.19
C LEU A 233 10.96 -20.77 7.57
N LEU A 234 10.17 -20.33 8.56
CA LEU A 234 10.24 -18.96 9.08
C LEU A 234 11.60 -18.65 9.70
N ALA A 235 12.15 -19.58 10.48
CA ALA A 235 13.48 -19.45 11.09
C ALA A 235 14.58 -19.33 10.04
N ALA A 236 14.53 -20.14 8.97
CA ALA A 236 15.49 -20.08 7.87
C ALA A 236 15.39 -18.77 7.07
N GLN A 237 14.17 -18.30 6.81
CA GLN A 237 13.94 -17.10 6.00
C GLN A 237 14.25 -15.79 6.77
N LEU A 238 13.94 -15.74 8.07
CA LEU A 238 14.12 -14.54 8.91
C LEU A 238 15.41 -14.57 9.75
N GLY A 239 16.05 -15.73 9.86
CA GLY A 239 17.35 -15.93 10.50
C GLY A 239 17.35 -16.07 12.03
N PHE A 240 16.20 -16.32 12.66
CA PHE A 240 16.15 -16.58 14.11
C PHE A 240 16.39 -18.05 14.46
N THR A 241 16.75 -18.32 15.71
CA THR A 241 16.75 -19.68 16.29
C THR A 241 15.57 -19.85 17.23
N PHE A 242 15.13 -21.07 17.49
CA PHE A 242 14.04 -21.31 18.45
C PHE A 242 14.25 -22.58 19.25
N SER A 243 13.66 -22.63 20.45
CA SER A 243 13.57 -23.82 21.31
C SER A 243 12.12 -24.07 21.69
N VAL A 244 11.65 -25.30 21.53
CA VAL A 244 10.27 -25.71 21.81
C VAL A 244 10.19 -26.38 23.17
N HIS A 245 9.16 -26.05 23.95
CA HIS A 245 8.80 -26.74 25.18
C HIS A 245 7.29 -26.98 25.26
N GLU A 246 6.92 -28.03 25.99
CA GLU A 246 5.53 -28.45 26.17
C GLU A 246 4.84 -27.57 27.21
N ALA A 247 3.59 -27.18 26.94
CA ALA A 247 2.78 -26.39 27.85
C ALA A 247 2.51 -27.15 29.17
N PRO A 248 2.38 -26.46 30.32
CA PRO A 248 2.07 -27.12 31.59
C PRO A 248 0.71 -27.82 31.51
N GLY A 249 0.70 -29.12 31.78
CA GLY A 249 -0.51 -29.95 31.67
C GLY A 249 -0.89 -30.36 30.25
N ASN A 250 -0.10 -29.97 29.23
CA ASN A 250 -0.42 -30.21 27.81
C ASN A 250 -1.83 -29.73 27.41
N GLU A 251 -2.23 -28.58 27.94
CA GLU A 251 -3.54 -27.97 27.73
C GLU A 251 -3.39 -26.56 27.16
N TYR A 252 -4.38 -26.13 26.37
CA TYR A 252 -4.46 -24.76 25.85
C TYR A 252 -4.58 -23.73 26.98
N GLY A 253 -5.39 -24.03 28.00
CA GLY A 253 -5.54 -23.19 29.18
C GLY A 253 -7.00 -22.95 29.57
N HIS A 254 -7.23 -22.90 30.88
CA HIS A 254 -8.53 -22.64 31.47
C HIS A 254 -8.52 -21.33 32.27
N PRO A 255 -9.58 -20.51 32.19
CA PRO A 255 -9.68 -19.28 32.97
C PRO A 255 -9.89 -19.62 34.45
N HIS A 256 -9.11 -19.00 35.31
CA HIS A 256 -9.26 -19.08 36.76
C HIS A 256 -10.14 -17.92 37.26
N PRO A 257 -10.86 -18.10 38.39
CA PRO A 257 -11.71 -17.05 38.97
C PRO A 257 -10.96 -15.78 39.37
N ASP A 258 -9.64 -15.88 39.57
CA ASP A 258 -8.74 -14.76 39.89
C ASP A 258 -8.31 -13.94 38.66
N GLY A 259 -8.77 -14.32 37.47
CA GLY A 259 -8.43 -13.69 36.19
C GLY A 259 -7.14 -14.21 35.55
N SER A 260 -6.45 -15.17 36.17
CA SER A 260 -5.30 -15.86 35.58
C SER A 260 -5.74 -16.99 34.63
N TRP A 261 -4.83 -17.48 33.81
CA TRP A 261 -5.06 -18.60 32.89
C TRP A 261 -4.03 -19.72 33.16
N SER A 262 -4.43 -20.98 32.99
CA SER A 262 -3.50 -22.13 32.99
C SER A 262 -2.99 -22.47 31.59
N GLY A 263 -2.16 -23.52 31.48
CA GLY A 263 -1.74 -24.09 30.21
C GLY A 263 -0.90 -23.15 29.36
N LEU A 264 -1.00 -23.32 28.04
CA LEU A 264 -0.32 -22.48 27.05
C LEU A 264 -0.67 -20.99 27.20
N LEU A 265 -1.95 -20.68 27.44
CA LEU A 265 -2.42 -19.30 27.65
C LEU A 265 -1.86 -18.70 28.94
N GLY A 266 -1.71 -19.49 30.00
CA GLY A 266 -1.09 -19.06 31.26
C GLY A 266 0.38 -18.67 31.11
N GLU A 267 1.15 -19.44 30.33
CA GLU A 267 2.55 -19.10 30.04
C GLU A 267 2.70 -17.81 29.23
N ILE A 268 1.78 -17.55 28.29
CA ILE A 268 1.79 -16.32 27.51
C ILE A 268 1.43 -15.14 28.41
N MET A 269 0.36 -15.25 29.19
CA MET A 269 -0.14 -14.16 30.04
C MET A 269 0.84 -13.79 31.16
N SER A 270 1.53 -14.77 31.75
CA SER A 270 2.53 -14.55 32.80
C SER A 270 3.80 -13.85 32.29
N LYS A 271 4.16 -14.02 31.01
CA LYS A 271 5.33 -13.36 30.40
C LYS A 271 4.98 -12.09 29.62
N ALA A 272 3.77 -11.97 29.08
CA ALA A 272 3.23 -10.76 28.45
C ALA A 272 2.72 -9.72 29.47
N SER A 273 3.14 -9.85 30.73
CA SER A 273 2.75 -8.98 31.84
C SER A 273 3.37 -7.59 31.70
N GLY A 274 2.74 -6.79 30.83
CA GLY A 274 2.92 -5.36 30.66
C GLY A 274 1.59 -4.73 30.25
N ASP A 275 1.19 -4.82 28.96
CA ASP A 275 0.21 -3.84 28.44
C ASP A 275 -0.89 -4.35 27.48
N VAL A 276 -1.03 -5.64 27.16
CA VAL A 276 -1.88 -6.03 25.99
C VAL A 276 -3.23 -6.71 26.31
N CYS A 277 -3.45 -7.32 27.49
CA CYS A 277 -4.66 -8.15 27.72
C CYS A 277 -5.64 -7.63 28.80
N ARG A 278 -5.59 -6.34 29.18
CA ARG A 278 -6.56 -5.73 30.12
C ARG A 278 -7.59 -4.87 29.37
N ALA A 279 -8.54 -5.50 28.70
CA ALA A 279 -9.75 -4.81 28.21
C ALA A 279 -11.01 -5.63 28.54
N PRO A 280 -12.14 -4.98 28.88
CA PRO A 280 -13.36 -5.66 29.35
C PRO A 280 -14.16 -6.36 28.24
N TYR A 281 -13.67 -6.34 27.00
CA TYR A 281 -14.25 -7.07 25.87
C TYR A 281 -13.21 -8.08 25.39
N GLY A 282 -13.52 -9.35 25.59
CA GLY A 282 -12.60 -10.48 25.55
C GLY A 282 -11.55 -10.45 24.44
N CYS A 283 -10.29 -10.55 24.83
CA CYS A 283 -9.32 -11.26 24.02
C CYS A 283 -9.91 -12.67 23.78
N ARG A 284 -10.31 -12.97 22.54
CA ARG A 284 -10.13 -14.33 22.03
C ARG A 284 -8.66 -14.39 21.67
N PRO A 285 -7.77 -14.94 22.52
CA PRO A 285 -6.38 -15.09 22.13
C PRO A 285 -6.37 -15.93 20.85
N VAL A 286 -5.74 -15.44 19.80
CA VAL A 286 -5.53 -16.14 18.52
C VAL A 286 -4.80 -17.49 18.74
N CYS A 287 -4.20 -17.68 19.92
CA CYS A 287 -3.63 -18.92 20.43
C CYS A 287 -4.64 -19.97 20.93
N ALA A 288 -5.95 -19.68 21.04
CA ALA A 288 -6.93 -20.61 21.60
C ALA A 288 -7.20 -21.84 20.70
N THR A 289 -6.72 -21.82 19.46
CA THR A 289 -6.95 -22.88 18.45
C THR A 289 -5.69 -23.31 17.72
N SER A 290 -4.50 -22.89 18.20
CA SER A 290 -3.21 -23.26 17.57
C SER A 290 -2.33 -24.06 18.53
N PRO A 291 -1.82 -25.23 18.11
CA PRO A 291 -0.96 -26.08 18.95
C PRO A 291 0.45 -25.49 19.17
N ILE A 292 0.79 -24.35 18.54
CA ILE A 292 2.03 -23.60 18.76
C ILE A 292 1.73 -22.14 19.08
N CYS A 293 2.37 -21.61 20.13
CA CYS A 293 2.49 -20.16 20.34
C CYS A 293 3.91 -19.73 20.72
N ILE A 294 4.33 -18.60 20.15
CA ILE A 294 5.67 -18.06 20.33
C ILE A 294 5.66 -17.08 21.50
N ILE A 295 6.54 -17.32 22.48
CA ILE A 295 6.79 -16.42 23.60
C ILE A 295 8.09 -15.66 23.29
N GLN A 296 7.97 -14.37 22.98
CA GLN A 296 9.15 -13.53 22.88
C GLN A 296 9.72 -13.32 24.30
N GLN A 297 10.93 -13.79 24.54
CA GLN A 297 11.67 -13.42 25.75
C GLN A 297 12.24 -12.02 25.54
N GLU A 298 12.00 -11.08 26.44
CA GLU A 298 12.68 -9.78 26.45
C GLU A 298 14.20 -10.01 26.35
N MET A 299 14.83 -9.34 25.39
CA MET A 299 16.29 -9.29 25.30
C MET A 299 16.83 -8.73 26.62
N GLN A 300 17.58 -9.53 27.37
CA GLN A 300 18.49 -8.96 28.36
C GLN A 300 19.58 -8.22 27.57
N THR A 301 19.45 -6.90 27.50
CA THR A 301 20.48 -6.00 27.00
C THR A 301 21.68 -6.05 27.95
N ASN A 302 22.59 -6.99 27.73
CA ASN A 302 23.93 -6.91 28.29
C ASN A 302 24.89 -6.55 27.17
N GLU A 303 25.53 -5.39 27.36
CA GLU A 303 26.68 -4.84 26.64
C GLU A 303 26.44 -4.23 25.25
N PHE A 304 26.02 -2.95 25.25
CA PHE A 304 26.49 -1.99 24.25
C PHE A 304 27.17 -0.81 24.96
N PRO A 305 28.28 -0.26 24.43
CA PRO A 305 29.01 0.82 25.07
C PRO A 305 28.14 2.07 25.20
N SER A 306 28.21 2.68 26.38
CA SER A 306 27.54 3.92 26.73
C SER A 306 28.05 5.10 25.89
N ASP A 307 27.41 5.36 24.76
CA ASP A 307 27.39 6.69 24.15
C ASP A 307 26.31 6.74 23.04
N PHE A 308 25.05 6.91 23.42
CA PHE A 308 24.04 7.61 22.63
C PHE A 308 22.90 8.01 23.56
N GLY A 309 22.72 9.33 23.73
CA GLY A 309 21.78 9.92 24.68
C GLY A 309 20.31 9.70 24.31
N ARG A 310 19.50 9.58 25.37
CA ARG A 310 18.05 9.82 25.46
C ARG A 310 17.24 9.75 24.16
N ASP A 311 16.70 8.56 23.89
CA ASP A 311 15.31 8.40 23.42
C ASP A 311 14.81 7.03 23.90
N ARG A 312 14.14 7.00 25.07
CA ARG A 312 13.51 5.80 25.63
C ARG A 312 11.99 5.91 25.47
N SER A 313 11.48 5.78 24.26
CA SER A 313 10.05 5.46 23.99
C SER A 313 9.82 5.22 22.50
N SER A 314 10.14 4.04 21.96
CA SER A 314 9.63 3.65 20.61
C SER A 314 9.91 2.22 20.12
N SER A 315 10.70 1.38 20.81
CA SER A 315 11.19 0.13 20.18
C SER A 315 10.35 -1.14 20.40
N LEU A 316 9.21 -1.10 21.10
CA LEU A 316 8.44 -2.32 21.45
C LEU A 316 7.26 -2.68 20.51
N PHE A 317 6.93 -1.88 19.50
CA PHE A 317 5.67 -2.07 18.75
C PHE A 317 5.73 -2.85 17.42
N SER A 318 6.90 -3.32 16.97
CA SER A 318 7.01 -3.96 15.63
C SER A 318 7.24 -5.47 15.65
N VAL A 319 7.25 -6.16 16.80
CA VAL A 319 7.48 -7.63 16.82
C VAL A 319 6.18 -8.41 17.05
N HIS A 320 5.22 -7.84 17.79
CA HIS A 320 3.93 -8.49 18.05
C HIS A 320 3.06 -8.67 16.80
N GLY A 321 3.07 -7.71 15.87
CA GLY A 321 2.26 -7.77 14.64
C GLY A 321 2.68 -8.87 13.65
N TRP A 322 3.95 -9.28 13.67
CA TRP A 322 4.49 -10.30 12.76
C TRP A 322 4.26 -11.72 13.27
N LEU A 323 4.41 -11.92 14.58
CA LEU A 323 4.11 -13.20 15.23
C LEU A 323 2.63 -13.56 15.11
N GLY A 324 1.74 -12.56 15.15
CA GLY A 324 0.32 -12.74 14.86
C GLY A 324 0.04 -13.34 13.48
N LYS A 325 0.72 -12.86 12.43
CA LYS A 325 0.57 -13.41 11.06
C LYS A 325 1.12 -14.82 10.91
N ALA A 326 2.20 -15.17 11.60
CA ALA A 326 2.71 -16.54 11.61
C ALA A 326 1.73 -17.50 12.30
N CYS A 327 1.13 -17.07 13.41
CA CYS A 327 0.08 -17.85 14.08
C CYS A 327 -1.18 -18.00 13.23
N ASP A 328 -1.61 -16.96 12.50
CA ASP A 328 -2.81 -17.05 11.63
C ASP A 328 -2.62 -17.91 10.37
N VAL A 329 -1.38 -18.08 9.89
CA VAL A 329 -1.08 -19.08 8.85
C VAL A 329 -1.17 -20.50 9.43
N MET A 330 -0.86 -20.68 10.72
CA MET A 330 -0.94 -21.97 11.42
C MET A 330 -2.35 -22.33 11.92
N THR A 331 -3.33 -21.40 11.89
CA THR A 331 -4.74 -21.65 12.27
C THR A 331 -5.67 -21.98 11.10
N GLN A 332 -5.20 -21.91 9.84
CA GLN A 332 -6.08 -22.20 8.70
C GLN A 332 -6.49 -23.68 8.70
N PRO A 333 -7.80 -24.00 8.62
CA PRO A 333 -8.24 -25.38 8.51
C PRO A 333 -7.65 -25.97 7.23
N ILE A 334 -6.97 -27.11 7.35
CA ILE A 334 -6.62 -27.95 6.21
C ILE A 334 -7.95 -28.42 5.62
N MET A 335 -8.39 -27.77 4.54
CA MET A 335 -9.45 -28.30 3.70
C MET A 335 -8.85 -29.49 2.96
N ASP A 336 -9.11 -30.69 3.48
CA ASP A 336 -8.85 -31.93 2.74
C ASP A 336 -9.69 -31.95 1.44
N PRO A 337 -9.16 -32.51 0.34
CA PRO A 337 -9.75 -32.46 -1.00
C PRO A 337 -11.07 -33.22 -1.17
#